data_AF-A0A848VAY9-F1
#
_entry.id   AF-A0A848VAY9-F1
#
_cell.length_a   1.000
_cell.length_b   1.000
_cell.length_c   1.000
_cell.angle_alpha   90.00
_cell.angle_beta   90.00
_cell.angle_gamma   90.00
#
_symmetry.space_group_name_H-M   'P 1'
#
loop_
_entity.id
_entity.type
_entity.pdbx_description
1 polymer ?
#
loop_
_entity_poly.entity_id
_entity_poly.type
_entity_poly.pdbx_seq_one_letter_code
_entity_poly.pdbx_strand_id
1 'polypeptide(L)'
;MMILSSDLPTPTVYRHVTREIDRAAPGPASIAFFDFDGTLIYGFSIASVFRERVLSGKLGPREAITQFFGMITHGINGSDYALLLEEAAELLAGVPEQEFIDLGERVFEKYLAGSVYPESRALLRAHQKKGHTVAVLSSATPYQISPTARELGIDHVLCNHFDVENERFTGEVQHPIVFAKGKLHAAREFAAERGVDLADCWFYSDGLEDLPLLEKVGRPRPLNPDETLREIALRRDWPIRDFHSRGLPGVKEFVRTGLVYGAFFSAALQIIPTWILNQSRREAVNLAVTTWGEFGSALAGIDVRVRGEQYVWERRPAVFLFNHQSAIDVLIIAKLLRRDFNAIAKQEIALNPLVGPVFRVADTVFVDRRNHEKAIESLRPVVESLRSGLSLAIAPEGTRSNSDRLGPFKKGPFHIAMQAGVPIVP
;
A
#
# COMPACT_ATOMS: atom_id res chain seq x y z
N MET A 1 11.19 9.07 6.06
CA MET A 1 11.66 8.44 7.30
C MET A 1 10.58 8.59 8.36
N MET A 2 9.69 7.61 8.45
CA MET A 2 8.64 7.58 9.48
C MET A 2 9.03 6.48 10.46
N ILE A 3 9.89 6.83 11.42
CA ILE A 3 10.14 5.97 12.59
C ILE A 3 8.80 5.90 13.31
N LEU A 4 8.18 4.74 13.44
CA LEU A 4 6.97 4.55 14.26
C LEU A 4 7.38 4.57 15.73
N SER A 5 7.52 5.76 16.31
CA SER A 5 7.36 5.94 17.76
C SER A 5 5.87 6.21 18.02
N SER A 6 5.31 5.50 19.00
CA SER A 6 3.92 5.59 19.47
C SER A 6 3.52 7.00 19.96
N ASP A 7 4.49 7.90 20.14
CA ASP A 7 4.29 9.29 20.60
C ASP A 7 4.34 10.33 19.47
N LEU A 8 4.39 9.90 18.21
CA LEU A 8 4.41 10.84 17.10
C LEU A 8 3.01 11.41 16.82
N PRO A 9 2.83 12.74 16.75
CA PRO A 9 1.58 13.31 16.29
C PRO A 9 1.29 12.77 14.89
N THR A 10 0.10 12.19 14.71
CA THR A 10 -0.39 11.67 13.44
C THR A 10 -0.07 12.69 12.34
N PRO A 11 0.57 12.30 11.21
CA PRO A 11 0.91 13.25 10.16
C PRO A 11 -0.33 14.07 9.78
N THR A 12 -0.21 15.39 9.86
CA THR A 12 -1.28 16.37 9.57
C THR A 12 -1.83 16.26 8.15
N VAL A 13 -1.21 15.46 7.29
CA VAL A 13 -1.56 15.22 5.89
C VAL A 13 -3.03 14.80 5.75
N TYR A 14 -3.52 13.91 6.60
CA TYR A 14 -4.90 13.40 6.55
C TYR A 14 -5.83 14.03 7.58
N ARG A 15 -5.41 15.11 8.25
CA ARG A 15 -6.24 15.78 9.27
C ARG A 15 -7.58 16.26 8.69
N HIS A 16 -7.61 16.62 7.41
CA HIS A 16 -8.84 17.03 6.73
C HIS A 16 -9.89 15.91 6.67
N VAL A 17 -9.48 14.63 6.61
CA VAL A 17 -10.41 13.49 6.65
C VAL A 17 -10.64 12.95 8.06
N THR A 18 -9.68 13.04 8.99
CA THR A 18 -9.81 12.48 10.34
C THR A 18 -10.41 13.42 11.38
N ARG A 19 -10.41 14.74 11.15
CA ARG A 19 -10.79 15.76 12.15
C ARG A 19 -12.15 15.51 12.79
N GLU A 20 -13.09 14.97 12.03
CA GLU A 20 -14.43 14.66 12.52
C GLU A 20 -14.41 13.50 13.53
N ILE A 21 -13.69 12.43 13.20
CA ILE A 21 -13.48 11.26 14.07
C ILE A 21 -12.72 11.68 15.32
N ASP A 22 -11.70 12.53 15.17
CA ASP A 22 -10.93 13.08 16.29
C ASP A 22 -11.79 13.84 17.31
N ARG A 23 -12.97 14.33 16.90
CA ARG A 23 -13.96 15.01 17.76
C ARG A 23 -15.09 14.12 18.25
N ALA A 24 -15.24 12.92 17.69
CA ALA A 24 -16.25 11.97 18.12
C ALA A 24 -15.97 11.44 19.54
N ALA A 25 -17.03 10.98 20.19
CA ALA A 25 -16.96 10.32 21.49
C ALA A 25 -16.11 9.05 21.39
N PRO A 26 -15.18 8.81 22.32
CA PRO A 26 -14.36 7.60 22.30
C PRO A 26 -15.13 6.38 22.83
N GLY A 27 -14.61 5.19 22.54
CA GLY A 27 -15.08 3.91 23.08
C GLY A 27 -15.83 3.03 22.06
N PRO A 28 -16.14 1.78 22.45
CA PRO A 28 -16.69 0.76 21.55
C PRO A 28 -18.16 0.98 21.21
N ALA A 29 -18.84 1.93 21.87
CA ALA A 29 -20.23 2.29 21.59
C ALA A 29 -20.41 3.07 20.27
N SER A 30 -19.36 3.20 19.46
CA SER A 30 -19.41 3.70 18.10
C SER A 30 -18.79 2.66 17.17
N ILE A 31 -19.55 2.23 16.16
CA ILE A 31 -19.08 1.28 15.16
C ILE A 31 -18.77 2.03 13.85
N ALA A 32 -17.67 1.68 13.20
CA ALA A 32 -17.32 2.17 11.88
C ALA A 32 -17.29 1.01 10.89
N PHE A 33 -18.30 0.96 10.03
CA PHE A 33 -18.39 0.02 8.91
C PHE A 33 -17.67 0.62 7.71
N PHE A 34 -16.85 -0.19 7.05
CA PHE A 34 -16.17 0.16 5.81
C PHE A 34 -16.54 -0.86 4.74
N ASP A 35 -17.08 -0.38 3.63
CA ASP A 35 -17.08 -1.19 2.41
C ASP A 35 -15.64 -1.44 1.94
N PHE A 36 -15.45 -2.50 1.16
CA PHE A 36 -14.13 -2.97 0.77
C PHE A 36 -13.70 -2.42 -0.59
N ASP A 37 -14.35 -2.89 -1.66
CA ASP A 37 -14.10 -2.48 -3.04
C ASP A 37 -14.49 -1.01 -3.21
N GLY A 38 -13.70 -0.22 -3.95
CA GLY A 38 -13.95 1.22 -4.17
C GLY A 38 -13.76 2.15 -2.95
N THR A 39 -13.84 1.58 -1.73
CA THR A 39 -13.85 2.30 -0.45
C THR A 39 -12.54 2.11 0.34
N LEU A 40 -12.19 0.89 0.77
CA LEU A 40 -10.89 0.62 1.41
C LEU A 40 -9.78 0.51 0.37
N ILE A 41 -10.07 -0.14 -0.76
CA ILE A 41 -9.14 -0.36 -1.86
C ILE A 41 -9.57 0.37 -3.14
N TYR A 42 -8.60 0.78 -3.96
CA TYR A 42 -8.88 1.29 -5.29
C TYR A 42 -9.26 0.16 -6.26
N GLY A 43 -10.42 0.31 -6.89
CA GLY A 43 -10.97 -0.64 -7.85
C GLY A 43 -11.64 -1.84 -7.18
N PHE A 44 -11.92 -2.87 -7.98
CA PHE A 44 -12.60 -4.09 -7.55
C PHE A 44 -11.60 -5.22 -7.32
N SER A 45 -11.61 -5.79 -6.11
CA SER A 45 -10.78 -6.92 -5.72
C SER A 45 -11.01 -8.13 -6.61
N ILE A 46 -12.25 -8.38 -7.02
CA ILE A 46 -12.61 -9.54 -7.84
C ILE A 46 -11.97 -9.50 -9.23
N ALA A 47 -11.88 -8.30 -9.83
CA ALA A 47 -11.18 -8.10 -11.10
C ALA A 47 -9.68 -8.39 -10.97
N SER A 48 -9.08 -8.11 -9.82
CA SER A 48 -7.68 -8.41 -9.54
C SER A 48 -7.44 -9.91 -9.40
N VAL A 49 -8.36 -10.63 -8.74
CA VAL A 49 -8.33 -12.10 -8.64
C VAL A 49 -8.46 -12.75 -10.03
N PHE A 50 -9.46 -12.31 -10.80
CA PHE A 50 -9.69 -12.80 -12.16
C PHE A 50 -8.48 -12.55 -13.06
N ARG A 51 -7.92 -11.33 -13.03
CA ARG A 51 -6.71 -10.98 -13.78
C ARG A 51 -5.52 -11.85 -13.41
N GLU A 52 -5.33 -12.17 -12.12
CA GLU A 52 -4.23 -13.05 -11.71
C GLU A 52 -4.40 -14.46 -12.23
N ARG A 53 -5.63 -15.00 -12.23
CA ARG A 53 -5.89 -16.32 -12.82
C ARG A 53 -5.55 -16.34 -14.30
N VAL A 54 -5.99 -15.33 -15.06
CA VAL A 54 -5.66 -15.20 -16.49
C VAL A 54 -4.15 -15.07 -16.72
N LEU A 55 -3.46 -14.18 -16.00
CA LEU A 55 -2.03 -13.92 -16.21
C LEU A 55 -1.10 -15.03 -15.71
N SER A 56 -1.53 -15.84 -14.73
CA SER A 56 -0.73 -16.95 -14.20
C SER A 56 -0.60 -18.13 -15.17
N GLY A 57 -1.32 -18.12 -16.30
CA GLY A 57 -1.29 -19.19 -17.29
C GLY A 57 -1.95 -20.50 -16.81
N LYS A 58 -2.56 -20.52 -15.62
CA LYS A 58 -3.30 -21.66 -15.07
C LYS A 58 -4.71 -21.81 -15.67
N LEU A 59 -4.90 -21.36 -16.91
CA LEU A 59 -6.19 -21.31 -17.58
C LEU A 59 -6.62 -22.70 -18.07
N GLY A 60 -7.51 -23.33 -17.31
CA GLY A 60 -8.50 -24.21 -17.90
C GLY A 60 -9.79 -23.40 -18.11
N PRO A 61 -10.31 -23.19 -19.33
CA PRO A 61 -11.67 -22.64 -19.52
C PRO A 61 -12.77 -23.53 -18.91
N ARG A 62 -12.40 -24.70 -18.37
CA ARG A 62 -13.20 -25.64 -17.58
C ARG A 62 -12.83 -25.66 -16.08
N GLU A 63 -12.01 -24.72 -15.60
CA GLU A 63 -11.64 -24.61 -14.18
C GLU A 63 -12.73 -23.87 -13.41
N ALA A 64 -13.32 -24.54 -12.41
CA ALA A 64 -14.37 -24.02 -11.53
C ALA A 64 -14.08 -22.61 -10.98
N ILE A 65 -12.87 -22.38 -10.47
CA ILE A 65 -12.45 -21.10 -9.88
C ILE A 65 -12.49 -19.95 -10.90
N THR A 66 -11.99 -20.20 -12.11
CA THR A 66 -11.97 -19.19 -13.17
C THR A 66 -13.39 -18.87 -13.65
N GLN A 67 -14.25 -19.88 -13.77
CA GLN A 67 -15.66 -19.70 -14.14
C GLN A 67 -16.45 -18.93 -13.06
N PHE A 68 -16.25 -19.28 -11.80
CA PHE A 68 -16.81 -18.58 -10.64
C PHE A 68 -16.54 -17.08 -10.69
N PHE A 69 -15.25 -16.69 -10.79
CA PHE A 69 -14.89 -15.27 -10.85
C PHE A 69 -15.39 -14.59 -12.12
N GLY A 70 -15.43 -15.32 -13.24
CA GLY A 70 -16.02 -14.84 -14.49
C GLY A 70 -17.49 -14.46 -14.34
N MET A 71 -18.31 -15.33 -13.73
CA MET A 71 -19.74 -15.09 -13.56
C MET A 71 -20.02 -13.92 -12.61
N ILE A 72 -19.36 -13.88 -11.45
CA ILE A 72 -19.57 -12.79 -10.49
C ILE A 72 -19.11 -11.46 -11.09
N THR A 73 -18.01 -11.43 -11.86
CA THR A 73 -17.54 -10.19 -12.51
C THR A 73 -18.56 -9.64 -13.53
N HIS A 74 -19.30 -10.50 -14.23
CA HIS A 74 -20.37 -10.06 -15.13
C HIS A 74 -21.63 -9.62 -14.37
N GLY A 75 -21.85 -10.14 -13.16
CA GLY A 75 -23.01 -9.87 -12.32
C GLY A 75 -23.01 -8.56 -11.52
N ILE A 76 -21.89 -7.83 -11.50
CA ILE A 76 -21.68 -6.65 -10.63
C ILE A 76 -22.68 -5.51 -10.90
N ASN A 77 -23.37 -5.48 -12.05
CA ASN A 77 -24.29 -4.41 -12.43
C ASN A 77 -25.79 -4.75 -12.32
N GLY A 78 -26.18 -5.86 -11.65
CA GLY A 78 -27.54 -6.40 -11.71
C GLY A 78 -28.27 -6.53 -10.38
N SER A 79 -29.61 -6.49 -10.43
CA SER A 79 -30.51 -6.85 -9.32
C SER A 79 -30.43 -8.33 -8.90
N ASP A 80 -29.74 -9.15 -9.70
CA ASP A 80 -29.67 -10.60 -9.55
C ASP A 80 -28.32 -11.07 -8.98
N TYR A 81 -27.55 -10.18 -8.31
CA TYR A 81 -26.27 -10.54 -7.70
C TYR A 81 -26.38 -11.76 -6.77
N ALA A 82 -27.46 -11.85 -5.98
CA ALA A 82 -27.71 -12.99 -5.10
C ALA A 82 -27.83 -14.30 -5.87
N LEU A 83 -28.65 -14.31 -6.93
CA LEU A 83 -28.84 -15.48 -7.80
C LEU A 83 -27.53 -15.87 -8.49
N LEU A 84 -26.78 -14.89 -9.01
CA LEU A 84 -25.49 -15.14 -9.66
C LEU A 84 -24.43 -15.67 -8.69
N LEU A 85 -24.47 -15.23 -7.43
CA LEU A 85 -23.57 -15.73 -6.39
C LEU A 85 -23.90 -17.18 -6.03
N GLU A 86 -25.20 -17.53 -5.93
CA GLU A 86 -25.68 -18.90 -5.72
C GLU A 86 -25.27 -19.82 -6.89
N GLU A 87 -25.57 -19.43 -8.13
CA GLU A 87 -25.15 -20.19 -9.33
C GLU A 87 -23.62 -20.33 -9.44
N ALA A 88 -22.88 -19.29 -9.03
CA ALA A 88 -21.43 -19.36 -8.98
C ALA A 88 -20.93 -20.30 -7.88
N ALA A 89 -21.57 -20.32 -6.72
CA ALA A 89 -21.23 -21.21 -5.62
C ALA A 89 -21.30 -22.67 -6.03
N GLU A 90 -22.33 -23.07 -6.80
CA GLU A 90 -22.51 -24.45 -7.28
C GLU A 90 -21.30 -24.95 -8.08
N LEU A 91 -20.65 -24.08 -8.86
CA LEU A 91 -19.44 -24.45 -9.61
C LEU A 91 -18.26 -24.81 -8.71
N LEU A 92 -18.25 -24.32 -7.47
CA LEU A 92 -17.18 -24.58 -6.51
C LEU A 92 -17.35 -25.92 -5.79
N ALA A 93 -18.47 -26.61 -5.92
CA ALA A 93 -18.73 -27.87 -5.23
C ALA A 93 -17.56 -28.86 -5.41
N GLY A 94 -16.98 -29.29 -4.28
CA GLY A 94 -15.83 -30.20 -4.24
C GLY A 94 -14.46 -29.56 -4.46
N VAL A 95 -14.36 -28.27 -4.74
CA VAL A 95 -13.06 -27.55 -4.82
C VAL A 95 -12.49 -27.36 -3.41
N PRO A 96 -11.18 -27.60 -3.17
CA PRO A 96 -10.55 -27.33 -1.87
C PRO A 96 -10.60 -25.85 -1.51
N GLU A 97 -11.00 -25.53 -0.28
CA GLU A 97 -11.04 -24.15 0.24
C GLU A 97 -9.64 -23.51 0.23
N GLN A 98 -8.61 -24.31 0.52
CA GLN A 98 -7.22 -23.87 0.56
C GLN A 98 -6.76 -23.23 -0.75
N GLU A 99 -7.32 -23.63 -1.91
CA GLU A 99 -6.97 -22.99 -3.19
C GLU A 99 -7.39 -21.52 -3.25
N PHE A 100 -8.52 -21.17 -2.63
CA PHE A 100 -9.03 -19.80 -2.53
C PHE A 100 -8.25 -18.99 -1.49
N ILE A 101 -7.93 -19.59 -0.36
CA ILE A 101 -7.08 -18.96 0.67
C ILE A 101 -5.73 -18.57 0.06
N ASP A 102 -5.06 -19.52 -0.59
CA ASP A 102 -3.76 -19.27 -1.22
C ASP A 102 -3.86 -18.25 -2.37
N LEU A 103 -4.97 -18.24 -3.11
CA LEU A 103 -5.22 -17.25 -4.15
C LEU A 103 -5.40 -15.86 -3.57
N GLY A 104 -6.15 -15.73 -2.47
CA GLY A 104 -6.33 -14.49 -1.72
C GLY A 104 -5.01 -13.88 -1.28
N GLU A 105 -4.12 -14.67 -0.66
CA GLU A 105 -2.79 -14.21 -0.23
C GLU A 105 -1.95 -13.68 -1.41
N ARG A 106 -1.89 -14.43 -2.51
CA ARG A 106 -1.15 -14.01 -3.72
C ARG A 106 -1.69 -12.72 -4.31
N VAL A 107 -3.02 -12.59 -4.39
CA VAL A 107 -3.68 -11.40 -4.94
C VAL A 107 -3.46 -10.20 -4.03
N PHE A 108 -3.47 -10.40 -2.72
CA PHE A 108 -3.15 -9.36 -1.75
C PHE A 108 -1.72 -8.83 -1.92
N GLU A 109 -0.72 -9.70 -1.90
CA GLU A 109 0.69 -9.30 -2.02
C GLU A 109 0.98 -8.58 -3.34
N LYS A 110 0.40 -9.07 -4.45
CA LYS A 110 0.69 -8.57 -5.79
C LYS A 110 -0.09 -7.32 -6.17
N TYR A 111 -1.33 -7.19 -5.71
CA TYR A 111 -2.25 -6.15 -6.16
C TYR A 111 -2.90 -5.36 -5.01
N LEU A 112 -3.53 -6.02 -4.03
CA LEU A 112 -4.41 -5.32 -3.07
C LEU A 112 -3.63 -4.50 -2.03
N ALA A 113 -2.47 -4.96 -1.57
CA ALA A 113 -1.68 -4.24 -0.59
C ALA A 113 -1.32 -2.81 -1.07
N GLY A 114 -1.03 -2.66 -2.37
CA GLY A 114 -0.72 -1.38 -2.99
C GLY A 114 -1.95 -0.54 -3.38
N SER A 115 -3.14 -1.14 -3.46
CA SER A 115 -4.37 -0.44 -3.86
C SER A 115 -5.12 0.20 -2.71
N VAL A 116 -4.84 -0.18 -1.45
CA VAL A 116 -5.42 0.48 -0.27
C VAL A 116 -5.22 2.00 -0.36
N TYR A 117 -6.32 2.75 -0.18
CA TYR A 117 -6.25 4.22 -0.12
C TYR A 117 -5.56 4.65 1.18
N PRO A 118 -4.50 5.48 1.10
CA PRO A 118 -3.88 6.09 2.26
C PRO A 118 -4.86 6.87 3.15
N GLU A 119 -5.85 7.53 2.54
CA GLU A 119 -6.92 8.26 3.22
C GLU A 119 -7.85 7.31 4.00
N SER A 120 -8.32 6.21 3.40
CA SER A 120 -9.12 5.19 4.08
C SER A 120 -8.36 4.56 5.24
N ARG A 121 -7.06 4.28 5.06
CA ARG A 121 -6.17 3.82 6.13
C ARG A 121 -6.08 4.84 7.27
N ALA A 122 -6.03 6.14 6.97
CA ALA A 122 -6.02 7.19 7.99
C ALA A 122 -7.35 7.29 8.75
N LEU A 123 -8.50 7.14 8.06
CA LEU A 123 -9.82 7.09 8.68
C LEU A 123 -9.95 5.92 9.64
N LEU A 124 -9.59 4.74 9.18
CA LEU A 124 -9.59 3.51 9.96
C LEU A 124 -8.73 3.63 11.22
N ARG A 125 -7.51 4.15 11.10
CA ARG A 125 -6.63 4.38 12.25
C ARG A 125 -7.18 5.41 13.23
N ALA A 126 -7.85 6.45 12.74
CA ALA A 126 -8.49 7.43 13.61
C ALA A 126 -9.62 6.79 14.43
N HIS A 127 -10.42 5.91 13.83
CA HIS A 127 -11.44 5.13 14.52
C HIS A 127 -10.84 4.17 15.56
N GLN A 128 -9.82 3.40 15.17
CA GLN A 128 -9.10 2.51 16.09
C GLN A 128 -8.51 3.28 17.28
N LYS A 129 -7.87 4.43 17.03
CA LYS A 129 -7.31 5.29 18.09
C LYS A 129 -8.37 5.83 19.04
N LYS A 130 -9.59 6.05 18.55
CA LYS A 130 -10.74 6.44 19.37
C LYS A 130 -11.36 5.28 20.15
N GLY A 131 -10.91 4.05 19.93
CA GLY A 131 -11.48 2.85 20.53
C GLY A 131 -12.84 2.47 19.94
N HIS A 132 -13.18 2.98 18.76
CA HIS A 132 -14.39 2.57 18.04
C HIS A 132 -14.22 1.12 17.57
N THR A 133 -15.32 0.37 17.52
CA THR A 133 -15.34 -0.92 16.85
C THR A 133 -15.27 -0.71 15.34
N VAL A 134 -14.31 -1.33 14.66
CA VAL A 134 -14.16 -1.23 13.20
C VAL A 134 -14.51 -2.56 12.56
N ALA A 135 -15.34 -2.52 11.52
CA ALA A 135 -15.72 -3.71 10.76
C ALA A 135 -15.64 -3.44 9.24
N VAL A 136 -15.15 -4.42 8.49
CA VAL A 136 -15.38 -4.46 7.04
C VAL A 136 -16.80 -5.01 6.82
N LEU A 137 -17.55 -4.39 5.92
CA LEU A 137 -18.88 -4.84 5.51
C LEU A 137 -18.97 -4.81 3.98
N SER A 138 -18.86 -5.97 3.35
CA SER A 138 -18.70 -6.06 1.88
C SER A 138 -19.41 -7.27 1.30
N SER A 139 -19.82 -7.18 0.03
CA SER A 139 -20.34 -8.31 -0.75
C SER A 139 -19.24 -9.25 -1.27
N ALA A 140 -17.97 -8.89 -1.11
CA ALA A 140 -16.87 -9.79 -1.45
C ALA A 140 -16.82 -11.02 -0.52
N THR A 141 -15.87 -11.91 -0.79
CA THR A 141 -15.66 -13.15 -0.02
C THR A 141 -14.56 -12.95 1.05
N PRO A 142 -14.49 -13.80 2.10
CA PRO A 142 -13.42 -13.73 3.09
C PRO A 142 -12.03 -13.87 2.46
N TYR A 143 -11.90 -14.57 1.33
CA TYR A 143 -10.61 -14.79 0.65
C TYR A 143 -10.03 -13.50 0.05
N GLN A 144 -10.88 -12.55 -0.34
CA GLN A 144 -10.46 -11.23 -0.84
C GLN A 144 -10.15 -10.27 0.31
N ILE A 145 -10.96 -10.34 1.38
CA ILE A 145 -10.95 -9.33 2.45
C ILE A 145 -9.92 -9.67 3.52
N SER A 146 -9.83 -10.93 3.95
CA SER A 146 -9.10 -11.34 5.17
C SER A 146 -7.62 -10.92 5.17
N PRO A 147 -6.85 -11.10 4.07
CA PRO A 147 -5.46 -10.64 4.06
C PRO A 147 -5.33 -9.13 4.30
N THR A 148 -6.21 -8.35 3.68
CA THR A 148 -6.25 -6.89 3.83
C THR A 148 -6.74 -6.47 5.21
N ALA A 149 -7.75 -7.14 5.76
CA ALA A 149 -8.26 -6.89 7.10
C ALA A 149 -7.18 -7.13 8.18
N ARG A 150 -6.44 -8.25 8.10
CA ARG A 150 -5.32 -8.53 9.03
C ARG A 150 -4.20 -7.49 8.93
N GLU A 151 -3.88 -7.05 7.72
CA GLU A 151 -2.92 -5.99 7.46
C GLU A 151 -3.35 -4.66 8.10
N LEU A 152 -4.63 -4.31 8.00
CA LEU A 152 -5.19 -3.09 8.57
C LEU A 152 -5.52 -3.20 10.07
N GLY A 153 -5.47 -4.41 10.64
CA GLY A 153 -5.85 -4.67 12.03
C GLY A 153 -7.36 -4.50 12.25
N ILE A 154 -8.16 -5.01 11.32
CA ILE A 154 -9.63 -5.07 11.46
C ILE A 154 -10.00 -6.48 11.90
N ASP A 155 -10.62 -6.58 13.07
CA ASP A 155 -10.97 -7.87 13.67
C ASP A 155 -12.34 -8.40 13.22
N HIS A 156 -13.17 -7.53 12.63
CA HIS A 156 -14.54 -7.86 12.25
C HIS A 156 -14.70 -7.75 10.73
N VAL A 157 -15.06 -8.86 10.10
CA VAL A 157 -15.33 -8.94 8.66
C VAL A 157 -16.72 -9.52 8.48
N LEU A 158 -17.62 -8.71 7.92
CA LEU A 158 -19.00 -9.05 7.61
C LEU A 158 -19.11 -9.17 6.09
N CYS A 159 -19.12 -10.41 5.58
CA CYS A 159 -19.08 -10.67 4.15
C CYS A 159 -19.81 -11.96 3.77
N ASN A 160 -19.85 -12.28 2.48
CA ASN A 160 -20.44 -13.53 2.01
C ASN A 160 -19.54 -14.72 2.32
N HIS A 161 -20.11 -15.78 2.89
CA HIS A 161 -19.44 -17.05 3.18
C HIS A 161 -20.04 -18.17 2.35
N PHE A 162 -19.19 -19.12 1.94
CA PHE A 162 -19.63 -20.37 1.33
C PHE A 162 -19.54 -21.48 2.36
N ASP A 163 -20.42 -22.46 2.27
CA ASP A 163 -20.36 -23.62 3.14
C ASP A 163 -19.22 -24.55 2.74
N VAL A 164 -18.52 -25.03 3.78
CA VAL A 164 -17.32 -25.86 3.64
C VAL A 164 -17.48 -27.09 4.51
N GLU A 165 -17.34 -28.26 3.90
CA GLU A 165 -17.32 -29.56 4.58
C GLU A 165 -16.09 -30.35 4.14
N ASN A 166 -15.37 -30.94 5.10
CA ASN A 166 -14.13 -31.68 4.83
C ASN A 166 -13.12 -30.88 3.99
N GLU A 167 -12.93 -29.59 4.34
CA GLU A 167 -12.02 -28.64 3.68
C GLU A 167 -12.34 -28.35 2.20
N ARG A 168 -13.58 -28.66 1.77
CA ARG A 168 -14.05 -28.44 0.39
C ARG A 168 -15.38 -27.69 0.40
N PHE A 169 -15.58 -26.85 -0.61
CA PHE A 169 -16.86 -26.16 -0.79
C PHE A 169 -17.98 -27.16 -1.05
N THR A 170 -19.12 -26.98 -0.40
CA THR A 170 -20.34 -27.76 -0.64
C THR A 170 -21.03 -27.36 -1.94
N GLY A 171 -20.82 -26.12 -2.37
CA GLY A 171 -21.54 -25.48 -3.47
C GLY A 171 -22.64 -24.51 -3.00
N GLU A 172 -22.83 -24.37 -1.68
CA GLU A 172 -23.86 -23.51 -1.09
C GLU A 172 -23.26 -22.22 -0.53
N VAL A 173 -24.06 -21.14 -0.54
CA VAL A 173 -23.72 -19.84 0.05
C VAL A 173 -24.53 -19.63 1.33
N GLN A 174 -23.90 -19.08 2.36
CA GLN A 174 -24.56 -18.78 3.62
C GLN A 174 -25.50 -17.59 3.48
N HIS A 175 -26.71 -17.73 4.04
CA HIS A 175 -27.72 -16.69 4.04
C HIS A 175 -27.81 -15.99 5.41
N PRO A 176 -28.18 -14.70 5.44
CA PRO A 176 -28.51 -13.86 4.29
C PRO A 176 -27.28 -13.35 3.52
N ILE A 177 -27.38 -13.31 2.19
CA ILE A 177 -26.33 -12.75 1.32
C ILE A 177 -26.10 -11.28 1.66
N VAL A 178 -24.85 -10.92 1.88
CA VAL A 178 -24.39 -9.58 2.25
C VAL A 178 -24.30 -8.70 1.01
N PHE A 179 -25.46 -8.28 0.49
CA PHE A 179 -25.56 -7.35 -0.64
C PHE A 179 -26.76 -6.42 -0.48
N ALA A 180 -26.60 -5.14 -0.77
CA ALA A 180 -27.62 -4.11 -0.60
C ALA A 180 -28.36 -4.16 0.75
N LYS A 181 -29.63 -4.59 0.77
CA LYS A 181 -30.41 -4.77 2.02
C LYS A 181 -29.80 -5.81 2.97
N GLY A 182 -29.05 -6.78 2.44
CA GLY A 182 -28.30 -7.76 3.25
C GLY A 182 -27.18 -7.12 4.05
N LYS A 183 -26.49 -6.11 3.51
CA LYS A 183 -25.51 -5.31 4.29
C LYS A 183 -26.19 -4.56 5.44
N LEU A 184 -27.37 -3.98 5.21
CA LEU A 184 -28.16 -3.39 6.29
C LEU A 184 -28.54 -4.41 7.38
N HIS A 185 -28.92 -5.63 6.98
CA HIS A 185 -29.23 -6.69 7.93
C HIS A 185 -28.00 -7.07 8.78
N ALA A 186 -26.87 -7.37 8.13
CA ALA A 186 -25.62 -7.73 8.80
C ALA A 186 -25.13 -6.61 9.74
N ALA A 187 -25.21 -5.35 9.32
CA ALA A 187 -24.85 -4.21 10.17
C ALA A 187 -25.75 -4.08 11.40
N ARG A 188 -27.06 -4.32 11.25
CA ARG A 188 -28.02 -4.29 12.37
C ARG A 188 -27.77 -5.39 13.37
N GLU A 189 -27.58 -6.61 12.89
CA GLU A 189 -27.29 -7.77 13.76
C GLU A 189 -25.99 -7.53 14.54
N PHE A 190 -24.92 -7.16 13.84
CA PHE A 190 -23.62 -6.88 14.44
C PHE A 190 -23.67 -5.75 15.48
N ALA A 191 -24.44 -4.70 15.22
CA ALA A 191 -24.62 -3.58 16.14
C ALA A 191 -25.49 -3.97 17.36
N ALA A 192 -26.56 -4.75 17.13
CA ALA A 192 -27.46 -5.22 18.18
C ALA A 192 -26.76 -6.14 19.19
N GLU A 193 -25.90 -7.06 18.72
CA GLU A 193 -25.07 -7.91 19.58
C GLU A 193 -24.19 -7.12 20.56
N ARG A 194 -23.85 -5.88 20.19
CA ARG A 194 -22.99 -4.98 20.97
C ARG A 194 -23.78 -3.90 21.71
N GLY A 195 -25.11 -3.91 21.60
CA GLY A 195 -25.97 -2.88 22.20
C GLY A 195 -25.75 -1.49 21.62
N VAL A 196 -25.36 -1.37 20.36
CA VAL A 196 -25.11 -0.09 19.66
C VAL A 196 -26.25 0.20 18.68
N ASP A 197 -26.78 1.42 18.69
CA ASP A 197 -27.75 1.88 17.70
C ASP A 197 -27.02 2.26 16.39
N LEU A 198 -27.61 1.97 15.23
CA LEU A 198 -27.09 2.46 13.95
C LEU A 198 -26.96 3.99 13.89
N ALA A 199 -27.75 4.73 14.67
CA ALA A 199 -27.60 6.17 14.84
C ALA A 199 -26.20 6.58 15.37
N ASP A 200 -25.50 5.69 16.08
CA ASP A 200 -24.13 5.91 16.55
C ASP A 200 -23.06 5.31 15.62
N CYS A 201 -23.47 4.68 14.52
CA CYS A 201 -22.58 4.05 13.56
C CYS A 201 -22.16 5.01 12.44
N TRP A 202 -20.98 4.73 11.90
CA TRP A 202 -20.45 5.30 10.67
C TRP A 202 -20.49 4.25 9.58
N PHE A 203 -20.76 4.68 8.35
CA PHE A 203 -20.63 3.79 7.20
C PHE A 203 -19.95 4.51 6.04
N TYR A 204 -18.85 3.94 5.59
CA TYR A 204 -18.07 4.39 4.45
C TYR A 204 -18.33 3.47 3.26
N SER A 205 -18.76 4.02 2.12
CA SER A 205 -19.09 3.25 0.91
C SER A 205 -19.08 4.15 -0.34
N ASP A 206 -18.85 3.57 -1.52
CA ASP A 206 -18.88 4.23 -2.82
C ASP A 206 -20.09 3.85 -3.70
N GLY A 207 -20.78 2.75 -3.40
CA GLY A 207 -21.79 2.17 -4.29
C GLY A 207 -23.26 2.52 -3.94
N LEU A 208 -24.10 2.70 -4.95
CA LEU A 208 -25.54 2.92 -4.78
C LEU A 208 -26.25 1.77 -4.05
N GLU A 209 -25.79 0.53 -4.18
CA GLU A 209 -26.33 -0.65 -3.51
C GLU A 209 -26.36 -0.49 -1.98
N ASP A 210 -25.45 0.34 -1.44
CA ASP A 210 -25.26 0.59 -0.02
C ASP A 210 -26.15 1.70 0.54
N LEU A 211 -26.94 2.34 -0.33
CA LEU A 211 -27.91 3.36 0.04
C LEU A 211 -28.83 2.96 1.21
N PRO A 212 -29.40 1.73 1.27
CA PRO A 212 -30.27 1.34 2.39
C PRO A 212 -29.59 1.41 3.76
N LEU A 213 -28.27 1.13 3.83
CA LEU A 213 -27.52 1.24 5.08
C LEU A 213 -27.04 2.67 5.34
N LEU A 214 -26.60 3.39 4.30
CA LEU A 214 -26.26 4.81 4.40
C LEU A 214 -27.45 5.64 4.95
N GLU A 215 -28.67 5.28 4.59
CA GLU A 215 -29.90 5.91 5.10
C GLU A 215 -30.20 5.65 6.58
N LYS A 216 -29.62 4.60 7.17
CA LYS A 216 -29.96 4.14 8.51
C LYS A 216 -28.88 4.43 9.54
N VAL A 217 -27.63 4.58 9.12
CA VAL A 217 -26.58 5.00 10.04
C VAL A 217 -26.68 6.49 10.34
N GLY A 218 -26.25 6.91 11.54
CA GLY A 218 -26.25 8.33 11.89
C GLY A 218 -25.14 9.12 11.19
N ARG A 219 -24.09 8.44 10.68
CA ARG A 219 -22.94 9.08 10.04
C ARG A 219 -22.59 8.44 8.70
N PRO A 220 -23.40 8.68 7.64
CA PRO A 220 -23.13 8.19 6.29
C PRO A 220 -21.98 8.95 5.64
N ARG A 221 -20.97 8.25 5.13
CA ARG A 221 -19.78 8.84 4.51
C ARG A 221 -19.55 8.26 3.12
N PRO A 222 -20.26 8.78 2.09
CA PRO A 222 -19.96 8.44 0.70
C PRO A 222 -18.50 8.76 0.37
N LEU A 223 -17.73 7.74 0.00
CA LEU A 223 -16.33 7.85 -0.42
C LEU A 223 -16.26 7.55 -1.91
N ASN A 224 -15.68 8.43 -2.73
CA ASN A 224 -15.63 8.25 -4.18
C ASN A 224 -16.97 7.82 -4.83
N PRO A 225 -18.13 8.37 -4.40
CA PRO A 225 -19.42 7.81 -4.78
C PRO A 225 -19.64 7.86 -6.29
N ASP A 226 -20.33 6.84 -6.80
CA ASP A 226 -20.87 6.85 -8.16
C ASP A 226 -21.77 8.08 -8.41
N GLU A 227 -22.07 8.37 -9.68
CA GLU A 227 -22.82 9.58 -10.05
C GLU A 227 -24.19 9.65 -9.38
N THR A 228 -24.88 8.53 -9.23
CA THR A 228 -26.23 8.49 -8.65
C THR A 228 -26.16 8.66 -7.12
N LEU A 229 -25.26 7.95 -6.44
CA LEU A 229 -25.04 8.09 -5.01
C LEU A 229 -24.55 9.50 -4.68
N ARG A 230 -23.72 10.11 -5.52
CA ARG A 230 -23.27 11.50 -5.38
C ARG A 230 -24.45 12.47 -5.41
N GLU A 231 -25.36 12.35 -6.38
CA GLU A 231 -26.55 13.21 -6.44
C GLU A 231 -27.44 13.06 -5.21
N ILE A 232 -27.59 11.84 -4.69
CA ILE A 232 -28.37 11.58 -3.47
C ILE A 232 -27.68 12.19 -2.26
N ALA A 233 -26.37 11.99 -2.14
CA ALA A 233 -25.56 12.53 -1.05
C ALA A 233 -25.61 14.07 -1.03
N LEU A 234 -25.51 14.73 -2.18
CA LEU A 234 -25.66 16.18 -2.31
C LEU A 234 -27.06 16.65 -1.90
N ARG A 235 -28.12 15.96 -2.33
CA ARG A 235 -29.51 16.29 -1.94
C ARG A 235 -29.77 16.11 -0.45
N ARG A 236 -29.05 15.21 0.21
CA ARG A 236 -29.18 14.89 1.64
C ARG A 236 -28.13 15.56 2.53
N ASP A 237 -27.29 16.39 1.95
CA ASP A 237 -26.19 17.08 2.63
C ASP A 237 -25.24 16.11 3.37
N TRP A 238 -25.03 14.93 2.78
CA TRP A 238 -24.08 13.94 3.29
C TRP A 238 -22.65 14.35 2.93
N PRO A 239 -21.69 14.28 3.88
CA PRO A 239 -20.30 14.62 3.59
C PRO A 239 -19.66 13.63 2.62
N ILE A 240 -19.45 14.06 1.37
CA ILE A 240 -18.74 13.31 0.34
C ILE A 240 -17.24 13.52 0.46
N ARG A 241 -16.44 12.48 0.25
CA ARG A 241 -14.99 12.59 0.15
C ARG A 241 -14.48 11.87 -1.10
N ASP A 242 -13.68 12.58 -1.87
CA ASP A 242 -13.06 12.07 -3.09
C ASP A 242 -11.55 11.88 -2.87
N PHE A 243 -11.08 10.66 -3.09
CA PHE A 243 -9.69 10.26 -2.96
C PHE A 243 -9.06 10.14 -4.35
N HIS A 244 -8.05 10.97 -4.59
CA HIS A 244 -7.31 11.00 -5.86
C HIS A 244 -5.90 10.39 -5.73
N SER A 245 -5.60 9.73 -4.61
CA SER A 245 -4.29 9.15 -4.32
C SER A 245 -3.99 7.86 -5.08
N ARG A 246 -5.01 7.27 -5.72
CA ARG A 246 -4.96 6.05 -6.53
C ARG A 246 -5.64 6.28 -7.89
N GLY A 247 -5.35 5.40 -8.84
CA GLY A 247 -5.84 5.50 -10.22
C GLY A 247 -4.81 6.05 -11.20
N LEU A 248 -5.31 6.51 -12.36
CA LEU A 248 -4.44 7.07 -13.40
C LEU A 248 -3.97 8.48 -13.01
N PRO A 249 -2.69 8.80 -13.22
CA PRO A 249 -2.18 10.14 -12.91
C PRO A 249 -2.83 11.17 -13.83
N GLY A 250 -3.20 12.32 -13.26
CA GLY A 250 -3.61 13.48 -14.03
C GLY A 250 -2.43 14.13 -14.77
N VAL A 251 -2.74 15.14 -15.57
CA VAL A 251 -1.74 15.89 -16.35
C VAL A 251 -0.69 16.54 -15.43
N LYS A 252 -1.13 17.09 -14.30
CA LYS A 252 -0.24 17.73 -13.32
C LYS A 252 0.73 16.72 -12.72
N GLU A 253 0.25 15.56 -12.31
CA GLU A 253 1.06 14.47 -11.76
C GLU A 253 2.08 13.96 -12.78
N PHE A 254 1.66 13.83 -14.04
CA PHE A 254 2.53 13.44 -15.14
C PHE A 254 3.64 14.47 -15.38
N VAL A 255 3.29 15.76 -15.51
CA VAL A 255 4.26 16.85 -15.67
C VAL A 255 5.22 16.91 -14.49
N ARG A 256 4.71 16.85 -13.25
CA ARG A 256 5.52 16.83 -12.04
C ARG A 256 6.51 15.66 -12.04
N THR A 257 6.06 14.46 -12.40
CA THR A 257 6.92 13.28 -12.51
C THR A 257 7.99 13.48 -13.58
N GLY A 258 7.62 14.02 -14.74
CA GLY A 258 8.54 14.39 -15.81
C GLY A 258 9.61 15.39 -15.35
N LEU A 259 9.23 16.41 -14.57
CA LEU A 259 10.17 17.39 -14.02
C LEU A 259 11.17 16.77 -13.04
N VAL A 260 10.75 15.81 -12.21
CA VAL A 260 11.65 15.09 -11.29
C VAL A 260 12.69 14.26 -12.05
N TYR A 261 12.27 13.56 -13.11
CA TYR A 261 13.20 12.84 -13.99
C TYR A 261 14.09 13.79 -14.79
N GLY A 262 13.54 14.92 -15.25
CA GLY A 262 14.31 15.98 -15.88
C GLY A 262 15.44 16.47 -14.96
N ALA A 263 15.13 16.76 -13.71
CA ALA A 263 16.12 17.16 -12.70
C ALA A 263 17.18 16.08 -12.46
N PHE A 264 16.80 14.80 -12.46
CA PHE A 264 17.76 13.69 -12.37
C PHE A 264 18.77 13.72 -13.53
N PHE A 265 18.29 13.80 -14.77
CA PHE A 265 19.18 13.81 -15.93
C PHE A 265 19.99 15.11 -16.03
N SER A 266 19.42 16.26 -15.69
CA SER A 266 20.14 17.52 -15.61
C SER A 266 21.26 17.49 -14.56
N ALA A 267 21.03 16.85 -13.41
CA ALA A 267 22.06 16.64 -12.40
C ALA A 267 23.13 15.65 -12.88
N ALA A 268 22.74 14.56 -13.54
CA ALA A 268 23.68 13.59 -14.10
C ALA A 268 24.62 14.20 -15.16
N LEU A 269 24.09 15.10 -16.00
CA LEU A 269 24.89 15.82 -17.00
C LEU A 269 25.96 16.74 -16.38
N GLN A 270 25.82 17.14 -15.11
CA GLN A 270 26.82 17.94 -14.40
C GLN A 270 28.04 17.12 -13.97
N ILE A 271 27.95 15.79 -13.95
CA ILE A 271 29.02 14.93 -13.44
C ILE A 271 30.30 15.10 -14.28
N ILE A 272 30.20 15.03 -15.61
CA ILE A 272 31.37 15.12 -16.50
C ILE A 272 32.10 16.46 -16.37
N PRO A 273 31.45 17.63 -16.57
CA PRO A 273 32.16 18.90 -16.46
C PRO A 273 32.71 19.14 -15.04
N THR A 274 31.97 18.77 -13.99
CA THR A 274 32.46 18.91 -12.61
C THR A 274 33.65 17.99 -12.34
N TRP A 275 33.65 16.78 -12.88
CA TRP A 275 34.77 15.86 -12.74
C TRP A 275 36.02 16.41 -13.44
N ILE A 276 35.88 16.97 -14.65
CA ILE A 276 37.00 17.61 -15.37
C ILE A 276 37.56 18.79 -14.57
N LEU A 277 36.69 19.63 -14.00
CA LEU A 277 37.10 20.84 -13.27
C LEU A 277 37.74 20.52 -11.91
N ASN A 278 37.13 19.62 -11.13
CA ASN A 278 37.58 19.31 -9.78
C ASN A 278 38.62 18.18 -9.74
N GLN A 279 38.85 17.51 -10.87
CA GLN A 279 39.68 16.30 -10.97
C GLN A 279 39.27 15.18 -9.99
N SER A 280 38.05 15.25 -9.47
CA SER A 280 37.51 14.32 -8.49
C SER A 280 36.14 13.82 -8.95
N ARG A 281 36.10 12.53 -9.32
CA ARG A 281 34.83 11.86 -9.66
C ARG A 281 33.85 11.91 -8.49
N ARG A 282 34.36 11.77 -7.26
CA ARG A 282 33.53 11.73 -6.05
C ARG A 282 32.84 13.07 -5.81
N GLU A 283 33.56 14.18 -5.94
CA GLU A 283 32.97 15.51 -5.78
C GLU A 283 31.90 15.79 -6.85
N ALA A 284 32.16 15.37 -8.09
CA ALA A 284 31.20 15.50 -9.18
C ALA A 284 29.90 14.72 -8.92
N VAL A 285 30.02 13.49 -8.43
CA VAL A 285 28.85 12.68 -8.02
C VAL A 285 28.14 13.31 -6.83
N ASN A 286 28.87 13.76 -5.80
CA ASN A 286 28.29 14.42 -4.62
C ASN A 286 27.49 15.68 -5.01
N LEU A 287 28.01 16.49 -5.93
CA LEU A 287 27.29 17.65 -6.46
C LEU A 287 26.01 17.22 -7.19
N ALA A 288 26.10 16.25 -8.11
CA ALA A 288 24.93 15.77 -8.85
C ALA A 288 23.85 15.21 -7.92
N VAL A 289 24.23 14.41 -6.91
CA VAL A 289 23.29 13.87 -5.91
C VAL A 289 22.64 14.99 -5.09
N THR A 290 23.42 15.98 -4.65
CA THR A 290 22.90 17.14 -3.91
C THR A 290 21.93 17.96 -4.76
N THR A 291 22.31 18.28 -6.01
CA THR A 291 21.46 18.99 -6.97
C THR A 291 20.16 18.25 -7.21
N TRP A 292 20.21 16.95 -7.47
CA TRP A 292 19.00 16.16 -7.68
C TRP A 292 18.13 16.09 -6.42
N GLY A 293 18.73 15.89 -5.25
CA GLY A 293 18.03 15.88 -3.97
C GLY A 293 17.28 17.18 -3.71
N GLU A 294 17.91 18.34 -3.90
CA GLU A 294 17.29 19.64 -3.65
C GLU A 294 16.28 20.02 -4.73
N PHE A 295 16.67 20.05 -6.01
CA PHE A 295 15.76 20.46 -7.09
C PHE A 295 14.68 19.42 -7.37
N GLY A 296 15.02 18.13 -7.34
CA GLY A 296 14.06 17.06 -7.55
C GLY A 296 12.97 17.05 -6.48
N SER A 297 13.32 17.26 -5.20
CA SER A 297 12.31 17.33 -4.12
C SER A 297 11.44 18.57 -4.24
N ALA A 298 12.01 19.73 -4.59
CA ALA A 298 11.26 20.96 -4.83
C ALA A 298 10.27 20.81 -6.00
N LEU A 299 10.72 20.26 -7.14
CA LEU A 299 9.87 20.02 -8.31
C LEU A 299 8.79 18.96 -8.04
N ALA A 300 9.08 17.98 -7.18
CA ALA A 300 8.09 17.02 -6.71
C ALA A 300 7.06 17.63 -5.73
N GLY A 301 7.27 18.86 -5.26
CA GLY A 301 6.45 19.50 -4.23
C GLY A 301 6.55 18.79 -2.87
N ILE A 302 7.72 18.20 -2.58
CA ILE A 302 7.95 17.43 -1.35
C ILE A 302 8.60 18.34 -0.30
N ASP A 303 7.86 18.60 0.78
CA ASP A 303 8.40 19.18 2.02
C ASP A 303 8.96 18.06 2.91
N VAL A 304 10.28 18.04 3.12
CA VAL A 304 10.96 17.04 3.94
C VAL A 304 11.22 17.61 5.32
N ARG A 305 10.46 17.12 6.31
CA ARG A 305 10.68 17.44 7.72
C ARG A 305 11.56 16.39 8.37
N VAL A 306 12.74 16.80 8.80
CA VAL A 306 13.74 15.92 9.41
C VAL A 306 13.73 16.13 10.92
N ARG A 307 13.69 15.03 11.67
CA ARG A 307 13.93 15.03 13.12
C ARG A 307 15.22 14.26 13.37
N GLY A 308 16.11 14.80 14.18
CA GLY A 308 17.41 14.19 14.42
C GLY A 308 18.37 14.33 13.24
N GLU A 309 18.32 15.44 12.48
CA GLU A 309 19.19 15.67 11.32
C GLU A 309 20.68 15.53 11.66
N GLN A 310 21.07 15.86 12.90
CA GLN A 310 22.44 15.67 13.38
C GLN A 310 22.94 14.23 13.22
N TYR A 311 22.08 13.22 13.35
CA TYR A 311 22.46 11.80 13.23
C TYR A 311 22.89 11.42 11.80
N VAL A 312 22.48 12.21 10.79
CA VAL A 312 22.91 12.02 9.41
C VAL A 312 24.39 12.39 9.22
N TRP A 313 24.93 13.24 10.09
CA TRP A 313 26.25 13.86 9.93
C TRP A 313 27.24 13.55 11.05
N GLU A 314 26.77 13.17 12.24
CA GLU A 314 27.61 12.96 13.43
C GLU A 314 28.61 11.81 13.26
N ARG A 315 28.21 10.71 12.60
CA ARG A 315 29.05 9.53 12.42
C ARG A 315 29.04 9.07 10.97
N ARG A 316 30.17 9.23 10.28
CA ARG A 316 30.41 8.74 8.93
C ARG A 316 31.83 8.18 8.81
N PRO A 317 32.05 7.10 8.05
CA PRO A 317 31.06 6.29 7.32
C PRO A 317 30.09 5.54 8.25
N ALA A 318 28.87 5.31 7.78
CA ALA A 318 27.83 4.58 8.50
C ALA A 318 26.94 3.78 7.53
N VAL A 319 26.18 2.83 8.07
CA VAL A 319 25.09 2.16 7.36
C VAL A 319 23.77 2.85 7.74
N PHE A 320 23.22 3.63 6.81
CA PHE A 320 21.92 4.27 6.91
C PHE A 320 20.83 3.30 6.47
N LEU A 321 19.91 2.98 7.38
CA LEU A 321 18.74 2.18 7.08
C LEU A 321 17.57 3.09 6.73
N PHE A 322 16.73 2.65 5.81
CA PHE A 322 15.46 3.30 5.51
C PHE A 322 14.40 2.29 5.13
N ASN A 323 13.14 2.58 5.45
CA ASN A 323 12.01 1.80 4.96
C ASN A 323 11.82 2.07 3.46
N HIS A 324 11.68 1.02 2.65
CA HIS A 324 11.46 1.21 1.20
C HIS A 324 9.98 1.10 0.87
N GLN A 325 9.28 2.22 0.84
CA GLN A 325 7.83 2.28 0.56
C GLN A 325 7.52 2.92 -0.79
N SER A 326 8.45 3.66 -1.39
CA SER A 326 8.22 4.39 -2.64
C SER A 326 9.46 4.50 -3.51
N ALA A 327 9.28 4.77 -4.80
CA ALA A 327 10.38 5.19 -5.67
C ALA A 327 11.00 6.52 -5.22
N ILE A 328 10.21 7.36 -4.55
CA ILE A 328 10.62 8.67 -4.02
C ILE A 328 11.67 8.52 -2.91
N ASP A 329 11.77 7.36 -2.24
CA ASP A 329 12.74 7.16 -1.16
C ASP A 329 14.17 7.46 -1.62
N VAL A 330 14.52 7.12 -2.86
CA VAL A 330 15.85 7.38 -3.42
C VAL A 330 16.14 8.88 -3.51
N LEU A 331 15.14 9.68 -3.90
CA LEU A 331 15.23 11.13 -3.95
C LEU A 331 15.34 11.73 -2.53
N ILE A 332 14.60 11.19 -1.56
CA ILE A 332 14.69 11.61 -0.16
C ILE A 332 16.07 11.30 0.40
N ILE A 333 16.61 10.11 0.16
CA ILE A 333 17.97 9.72 0.59
C ILE A 333 19.02 10.63 -0.05
N ALA A 334 18.89 10.96 -1.34
CA ALA A 334 19.76 11.93 -2.01
C ALA A 334 19.72 13.31 -1.33
N LYS A 335 18.52 13.81 -0.99
CA LYS A 335 18.33 15.09 -0.29
C LYS A 335 18.93 15.08 1.13
N LEU A 336 18.78 13.98 1.87
CA LEU A 336 19.24 13.87 3.26
C LEU A 336 20.75 13.64 3.34
N LEU A 337 21.27 12.64 2.64
CA LEU A 337 22.67 12.23 2.77
C LEU A 337 23.62 13.13 1.99
N ARG A 338 23.17 13.71 0.87
CA ARG A 338 23.82 14.66 -0.04
C ARG A 338 25.14 14.21 -0.68
N ARG A 339 26.07 13.70 0.12
CA ARG A 339 27.45 13.33 -0.25
C ARG A 339 27.92 12.07 0.48
N ASP A 340 29.03 11.51 0.00
CA ASP A 340 29.83 10.49 0.70
C ASP A 340 29.06 9.24 1.14
N PHE A 341 28.12 8.80 0.29
CA PHE A 341 27.45 7.52 0.40
C PHE A 341 27.35 6.80 -0.95
N ASN A 342 27.17 5.49 -0.90
CA ASN A 342 26.79 4.62 -2.00
C ASN A 342 25.41 4.01 -1.72
N ALA A 343 24.68 3.69 -2.79
CA ALA A 343 23.39 3.01 -2.71
C ALA A 343 23.50 1.57 -3.23
N ILE A 344 22.61 0.70 -2.77
CA ILE A 344 22.42 -0.65 -3.33
C ILE A 344 21.19 -0.67 -4.23
N ALA A 345 21.38 -1.03 -5.49
CA ALA A 345 20.33 -1.12 -6.51
C ALA A 345 20.12 -2.56 -6.99
N LYS A 346 18.95 -2.81 -7.58
CA LYS A 346 18.64 -4.07 -8.27
C LYS A 346 19.52 -4.22 -9.52
N GLN A 347 20.02 -5.43 -9.80
CA GLN A 347 20.89 -5.68 -10.96
C GLN A 347 20.24 -5.25 -12.28
N GLU A 348 18.92 -5.39 -12.41
CA GLU A 348 18.17 -4.98 -13.60
C GLU A 348 18.28 -3.47 -13.90
N ILE A 349 18.55 -2.64 -12.89
CA ILE A 349 18.78 -1.19 -13.08
C ILE A 349 20.07 -0.94 -13.87
N ALA A 350 21.10 -1.80 -13.69
CA ALA A 350 22.36 -1.67 -14.41
C ALA A 350 22.21 -1.88 -15.93
N LEU A 351 21.17 -2.61 -16.35
CA LEU A 351 20.87 -2.95 -17.74
C LEU A 351 20.11 -1.83 -18.47
N ASN A 352 19.55 -0.86 -17.74
CA ASN A 352 18.85 0.25 -18.37
C ASN A 352 19.87 1.20 -19.05
N PRO A 353 19.73 1.49 -20.36
CA PRO A 353 20.72 2.27 -21.11
C PRO A 353 20.76 3.75 -20.70
N LEU A 354 19.69 4.29 -20.12
CA LEU A 354 19.60 5.70 -19.72
C LEU A 354 20.12 5.92 -18.30
N VAL A 355 19.69 5.09 -17.34
CA VAL A 355 20.05 5.28 -15.92
C VAL A 355 21.26 4.45 -15.50
N GLY A 356 21.47 3.27 -16.09
CA GLY A 356 22.54 2.35 -15.72
C GLY A 356 23.94 2.99 -15.73
N PRO A 357 24.33 3.73 -16.78
CA PRO A 357 25.62 4.45 -16.81
C PRO A 357 25.78 5.46 -15.68
N VAL A 358 24.73 6.23 -15.36
CA VAL A 358 24.75 7.23 -14.28
C VAL A 358 25.01 6.58 -12.92
N PHE A 359 24.28 5.49 -12.61
CA PHE A 359 24.44 4.77 -11.35
C PHE A 359 25.81 4.07 -11.24
N ARG A 360 26.40 3.63 -12.35
CA ARG A 360 27.79 3.09 -12.37
C ARG A 360 28.82 4.16 -12.05
N VAL A 361 28.68 5.35 -12.64
CA VAL A 361 29.58 6.49 -12.34
C VAL A 361 29.46 6.92 -10.87
N ALA A 362 28.27 6.75 -10.28
CA ALA A 362 27.99 7.01 -8.87
C ALA A 362 28.36 5.86 -7.91
N ASP A 363 29.16 4.87 -8.34
CA ASP A 363 29.60 3.73 -7.52
C ASP A 363 28.46 2.94 -6.85
N THR A 364 27.29 2.89 -7.50
CA THR A 364 26.15 2.11 -6.98
C THR A 364 26.45 0.63 -7.07
N VAL A 365 26.21 -0.08 -5.97
CA VAL A 365 26.41 -1.53 -5.92
C VAL A 365 25.15 -2.24 -6.42
N PHE A 366 25.29 -3.01 -7.48
CA PHE A 366 24.20 -3.76 -8.09
C PHE A 366 24.16 -5.19 -7.54
N VAL A 367 23.02 -5.59 -6.97
CA VAL A 367 22.86 -6.90 -6.33
C VAL A 367 21.75 -7.69 -7.02
N ASP A 368 22.04 -8.95 -7.34
CA ASP A 368 21.02 -9.93 -7.70
C ASP A 368 20.35 -10.46 -6.42
N ARG A 369 19.07 -10.15 -6.25
CA ARG A 369 18.30 -10.50 -5.06
C ARG A 369 17.70 -11.92 -5.13
N ARG A 370 17.84 -12.61 -6.27
CA ARG A 370 17.25 -13.96 -6.50
C ARG A 370 18.15 -15.08 -6.02
N ASN A 371 19.44 -14.82 -5.81
CA ASN A 371 20.41 -15.85 -5.44
C ASN A 371 21.00 -15.60 -4.05
N HIS A 372 20.38 -16.19 -3.02
CA HIS A 372 20.77 -16.04 -1.62
C HIS A 372 22.18 -16.59 -1.30
N GLU A 373 22.70 -17.54 -2.08
CA GLU A 373 23.99 -18.21 -1.78
C GLU A 373 25.21 -17.39 -2.21
N LYS A 374 25.09 -16.51 -3.22
CA LYS A 374 26.16 -15.57 -3.64
C LYS A 374 26.20 -14.27 -2.83
N ALA A 375 25.38 -14.17 -1.78
CA ALA A 375 25.20 -12.93 -1.02
C ALA A 375 26.46 -12.51 -0.24
N ILE A 376 27.32 -13.41 0.23
CA ILE A 376 28.47 -13.00 1.05
C ILE A 376 29.58 -12.37 0.18
N GLU A 377 29.90 -12.98 -0.97
CA GLU A 377 30.96 -12.49 -1.86
C GLU A 377 30.57 -11.17 -2.55
N SER A 378 29.29 -11.01 -2.89
CA SER A 378 28.76 -9.76 -3.46
C SER A 378 28.76 -8.56 -2.49
N LEU A 379 28.97 -8.79 -1.18
CA LEU A 379 29.03 -7.74 -0.17
C LEU A 379 30.46 -7.22 0.09
N ARG A 380 31.50 -7.93 -0.37
CA ARG A 380 32.90 -7.49 -0.18
C ARG A 380 33.16 -6.06 -0.72
N PRO A 381 32.71 -5.69 -1.93
CA PRO A 381 32.88 -4.33 -2.44
C PRO A 381 32.19 -3.27 -1.56
N VAL A 382 31.07 -3.63 -0.91
CA VAL A 382 30.34 -2.72 -0.02
C VAL A 382 31.13 -2.46 1.26
N VAL A 383 31.72 -3.51 1.85
CA VAL A 383 32.56 -3.40 3.05
C VAL A 383 33.82 -2.59 2.76
N GLU A 384 34.48 -2.82 1.61
CA GLU A 384 35.64 -2.05 1.17
C GLU A 384 35.29 -0.57 0.95
N SER A 385 34.14 -0.29 0.36
CA SER A 385 33.61 1.07 0.20
C SER A 385 33.36 1.78 1.54
N LEU A 386 32.88 1.06 2.55
CA LEU A 386 32.73 1.63 3.90
C LEU A 386 34.08 1.94 4.53
N ARG A 387 35.06 1.06 4.37
CA ARG A 387 36.43 1.27 4.87
C ARG A 387 37.16 2.41 4.17
N SER A 388 36.81 2.72 2.92
CA SER A 388 37.36 3.88 2.19
C SER A 388 36.69 5.22 2.55
N GLY A 389 35.72 5.22 3.48
CA GLY A 389 35.08 6.42 3.99
C GLY A 389 33.69 6.72 3.43
N LEU A 390 33.13 5.87 2.57
CA LEU A 390 31.80 6.06 1.99
C LEU A 390 30.73 5.36 2.82
N SER A 391 29.66 6.08 3.17
CA SER A 391 28.50 5.49 3.85
C SER A 391 27.69 4.58 2.91
N LEU A 392 26.80 3.78 3.48
CA LEU A 392 25.86 2.94 2.72
C LEU A 392 24.44 3.31 3.06
N ALA A 393 23.60 3.56 2.05
CA ALA A 393 22.15 3.63 2.23
C ALA A 393 21.49 2.33 1.74
N ILE A 394 20.75 1.64 2.63
CA ILE A 394 20.11 0.37 2.29
C ILE A 394 18.76 0.18 2.99
N ALA A 395 17.80 -0.33 2.24
CA ALA A 395 16.54 -0.82 2.79
C ALA A 395 16.69 -2.26 3.29
N PRO A 396 16.55 -2.52 4.60
CA PRO A 396 16.87 -3.83 5.18
C PRO A 396 15.87 -4.93 4.80
N GLU A 397 14.64 -4.58 4.40
CA GLU A 397 13.62 -5.54 3.91
C GLU A 397 14.01 -6.15 2.55
N GLY A 398 14.83 -5.44 1.76
CA GLY A 398 15.30 -5.92 0.45
C GLY A 398 14.25 -5.91 -0.66
N THR A 399 13.01 -5.52 -0.39
CA THR A 399 11.93 -5.25 -1.35
C THR A 399 11.23 -3.95 -1.00
N ARG A 400 10.43 -3.42 -1.92
CA ARG A 400 9.56 -2.29 -1.60
C ARG A 400 8.31 -2.86 -0.91
N SER A 401 7.98 -2.34 0.26
CA SER A 401 6.76 -2.69 0.98
C SER A 401 5.62 -1.75 0.58
N ASN A 402 4.45 -2.31 0.31
CA ASN A 402 3.20 -1.56 0.18
C ASN A 402 2.46 -1.44 1.54
N SER A 403 2.99 -2.09 2.58
CA SER A 403 2.49 -2.06 3.94
C SER A 403 3.05 -0.85 4.71
N ASP A 404 2.29 -0.40 5.71
CA ASP A 404 2.75 0.58 6.69
C ASP A 404 3.44 -0.07 7.90
N ARG A 405 3.41 -1.40 7.98
CA ARG A 405 4.15 -2.21 8.95
C ARG A 405 5.53 -2.54 8.38
N LEU A 406 6.54 -2.52 9.26
CA LEU A 406 7.87 -2.95 8.88
C LEU A 406 7.86 -4.47 8.67
N GLY A 407 8.30 -4.89 7.48
CA GLY A 407 8.53 -6.30 7.19
C GLY A 407 9.78 -6.85 7.90
N PRO A 408 10.03 -8.16 7.78
CA PRO A 408 11.22 -8.78 8.35
C PRO A 408 12.49 -8.22 7.71
N PHE A 409 13.45 -7.81 8.55
CA PHE A 409 14.73 -7.30 8.08
C PHE A 409 15.67 -8.45 7.71
N LYS A 410 16.32 -8.31 6.55
CA LYS A 410 17.42 -9.19 6.15
C LYS A 410 18.65 -8.88 7.02
N LYS A 411 19.43 -9.92 7.34
CA LYS A 411 20.65 -9.81 8.18
C LYS A 411 21.81 -9.07 7.49
N GLY A 412 21.79 -8.96 6.16
CA GLY A 412 22.90 -8.44 5.34
C GLY A 412 23.43 -7.06 5.78
N PRO A 413 22.60 -6.01 5.87
CA PRO A 413 23.04 -4.68 6.31
C PRO A 413 23.76 -4.66 7.66
N PHE A 414 23.30 -5.50 8.60
CA PHE A 414 23.88 -5.61 9.94
C PHE A 414 25.25 -6.29 9.91
N HIS A 415 25.39 -7.37 9.14
CA HIS A 415 26.68 -8.02 8.92
C HIS A 415 27.69 -7.09 8.24
N ILE A 416 27.26 -6.30 7.26
CA ILE A 416 28.10 -5.29 6.59
C ILE A 416 28.63 -4.28 7.62
N ALA A 417 27.75 -3.71 8.45
CA ALA A 417 28.13 -2.73 9.46
C ALA A 417 29.16 -3.31 10.45
N MET A 418 28.91 -4.54 10.94
CA MET A 418 29.84 -5.24 11.84
C MET A 418 31.20 -5.53 11.20
N GLN A 419 31.23 -6.00 9.95
CA GLN A 419 32.48 -6.31 9.24
C GLN A 419 33.30 -5.06 8.88
N ALA A 420 32.62 -3.95 8.60
CA ALA A 420 33.26 -2.66 8.32
C ALA A 420 33.66 -1.90 9.61
N GLY A 421 33.12 -2.27 10.77
CA GLY A 421 33.38 -1.60 12.04
C GLY A 421 32.72 -0.21 12.13
N VAL A 422 31.58 -0.02 11.46
CA VAL A 422 30.89 1.27 11.34
C VAL A 422 29.52 1.23 12.02
N PRO A 423 29.00 2.37 12.52
CA PRO A 423 27.68 2.41 13.16
C PRO A 423 26.53 2.23 12.15
N ILE A 424 25.38 1.84 12.69
CA ILE A 424 24.10 1.83 11.98
C ILE A 424 23.30 3.05 12.41
N VAL A 425 22.72 3.77 11.45
CA VAL A 425 21.78 4.87 11.68
C VAL A 425 20.41 4.42 11.16
N PRO A 426 19.42 4.17 12.04
CA PRO A 426 18.13 3.57 11.67
C PRO A 426 17.14 4.54 11.04
#